data_AF-A0A8S0VAI7-F1
#
_entry.id   AF-A0A8S0VAI7-F1
#
_cell.length_a   1.000
_cell.length_b   1.000
_cell.length_c   1.000
_cell.angle_alpha   90.00
_cell.angle_beta   90.00
_cell.angle_gamma   90.00
#
_symmetry.space_group_name_H-M   'P 1'
#
loop_
_entity.id
_entity.type
_entity.pdbx_description
1 polymer ?
#
loop_
_entity_poly.entity_id
_entity_poly.type
_entity_poly.pdbx_seq_one_letter_code
_entity_poly.pdbx_strand_id
1 'polypeptide(L)'
;MRHFIVIGEGVGLPLSTKYVFDEYWCRNGVQQRLDSWQDGVSGTNCPIQPGKNWTYVFQVKDQIGTFYYFPSKNFQRASGGFGPLRINNRIVIKVPFPKLEAEFDDLIGDWYQQSYKYKDVRKATYHIQPRLMLMNGKGSFLYPLAKVHENFTVSQSKKLVYVSRLSE
;
A
#
# COMPACT_ATOMS: atom_id res chain seq x y z
N MET A 1 -4.34 -7.21 -7.15
CA MET A 1 -3.93 -6.42 -5.97
C MET A 1 -4.84 -6.80 -4.83
N ARG A 2 -4.33 -7.20 -3.66
CA ARG A 2 -5.16 -7.54 -2.50
C ARG A 2 -5.26 -6.29 -1.62
N HIS A 3 -6.46 -5.83 -1.32
CA HIS A 3 -6.67 -4.75 -0.33
C HIS A 3 -6.53 -5.36 1.06
N PHE A 4 -5.69 -4.76 1.91
CA PHE A 4 -5.54 -5.17 3.31
C PHE A 4 -6.13 -4.09 4.22
N ILE A 5 -7.28 -4.42 4.81
CA ILE A 5 -7.93 -3.59 5.83
C ILE A 5 -7.60 -4.23 7.18
N VAL A 6 -6.94 -3.46 8.06
CA VAL A 6 -6.70 -3.86 9.44
C VAL A 6 -7.75 -3.20 10.33
N ILE A 7 -8.67 -4.02 10.85
CA ILE A 7 -9.64 -3.59 11.86
C ILE A 7 -9.11 -4.06 13.21
N GLY A 8 -8.94 -3.11 14.14
CA GLY A 8 -8.57 -3.44 15.51
C GLY A 8 -9.76 -4.02 16.28
N GLU A 9 -10.10 -5.29 16.05
CA GLU A 9 -11.12 -6.00 16.84
C GLU A 9 -10.49 -6.72 18.03
N GLY A 10 -11.04 -6.50 19.23
CA GLY A 10 -10.72 -7.22 20.46
C GLY A 10 -10.26 -6.34 21.62
N VAL A 11 -11.01 -6.40 22.73
CA VAL A 11 -10.57 -5.92 24.05
C VAL A 11 -9.66 -7.00 24.65
N GLY A 12 -8.42 -6.66 24.98
CA GLY A 12 -7.53 -7.54 25.77
C GLY A 12 -6.59 -8.49 25.03
N LEU A 13 -6.60 -8.57 23.70
CA LEU A 13 -5.58 -9.28 22.92
C LEU A 13 -4.62 -8.29 22.25
N PRO A 14 -3.31 -8.60 22.13
CA PRO A 14 -2.43 -7.81 21.28
C PRO A 14 -3.02 -7.82 19.87
N LEU A 15 -3.21 -6.65 19.26
CA LEU A 15 -3.64 -6.49 17.87
C LEU A 15 -2.51 -6.92 16.91
N SER A 16 -2.05 -8.17 17.03
CA SER A 16 -1.02 -8.72 16.19
C SER A 16 -1.64 -9.05 14.85
N THR A 17 -1.32 -8.27 13.83
CA THR A 17 -1.77 -8.57 12.47
C THR A 17 -0.80 -9.58 11.87
N LYS A 18 -1.32 -10.71 11.37
CA LYS A 18 -0.53 -11.78 10.78
C LYS A 18 -0.73 -11.83 9.27
N TYR A 19 0.36 -11.69 8.52
CA TYR A 19 0.35 -11.84 7.06
C TYR A 19 1.47 -12.75 6.59
N VAL A 20 1.14 -13.65 5.67
CA VAL A 20 2.09 -14.60 5.08
C VAL A 20 2.49 -14.11 3.70
N PHE A 21 3.78 -13.93 3.46
CA PHE A 21 4.33 -13.53 2.17
C PHE A 21 5.53 -14.40 1.78
N ASP A 22 5.74 -14.50 0.48
CA ASP A 22 6.86 -15.17 -0.21
C ASP A 22 8.02 -14.22 -0.54
N GLU A 23 7.82 -12.91 -0.35
CA GLU A 23 8.85 -11.87 -0.48
C GLU A 23 8.83 -10.91 0.73
N TYR A 24 9.87 -10.07 0.87
CA TYR A 24 9.90 -9.05 1.93
C TYR A 24 9.08 -7.82 1.54
N TRP A 25 8.05 -7.54 2.33
CA TRP A 25 7.20 -6.35 2.20
C TRP A 25 7.42 -5.39 3.36
N CYS A 26 7.74 -4.14 3.02
CA CYS A 26 7.78 -3.02 3.94
C CYS A 26 6.39 -2.39 4.05
N ARG A 27 6.01 -1.96 5.26
CA ARG A 27 4.76 -1.25 5.52
C ARG A 27 5.10 0.20 5.87
N ASN A 28 5.05 1.07 4.86
CA ASN A 28 5.51 2.43 5.03
C ASN A 28 4.63 3.17 6.05
N GLY A 29 5.28 3.89 6.96
CA GLY A 29 4.63 4.67 8.02
C GLY A 29 4.08 3.86 9.20
N VAL A 30 4.07 2.52 9.16
CA VAL A 30 3.68 1.70 10.32
C VAL A 30 4.83 1.64 11.31
N GLN A 31 4.58 2.05 12.55
CA GLN A 31 5.57 2.01 13.63
C GLN A 31 5.77 0.57 14.11
N GLN A 32 6.92 -0.03 13.78
CA GLN A 32 7.33 -1.36 14.25
C GLN A 32 7.80 -1.33 15.72
N ARG A 33 6.91 -0.98 16.66
CA ARG A 33 7.26 -0.85 18.09
C ARG A 33 7.68 -2.19 18.67
N LEU A 34 8.94 -2.26 19.12
CA LEU A 34 9.57 -3.47 19.69
C LEU A 34 9.65 -4.66 18.71
N ASP A 35 9.36 -4.45 17.42
CA ASP A 35 9.28 -5.48 16.39
C ASP A 35 10.08 -5.06 15.13
N SER A 36 11.25 -4.43 15.31
CA SER A 36 12.03 -3.87 14.19
C SER A 36 12.45 -4.90 13.14
N TRP A 37 12.66 -6.15 13.54
CA TRP A 37 12.93 -7.28 12.64
C TRP A 37 11.69 -7.73 11.84
N GLN A 38 10.55 -7.07 12.00
CA GLN A 38 9.37 -7.32 11.17
C GLN A 38 9.26 -6.28 10.08
N ASP A 39 10.06 -5.21 10.07
CA ASP A 39 9.88 -4.07 9.16
C ASP A 39 9.87 -4.48 7.68
N GLY A 40 10.65 -5.49 7.32
CA GLY A 40 10.66 -6.03 5.97
C GLY A 40 11.43 -5.15 4.98
N VAL A 41 12.31 -4.29 5.47
CA VAL A 41 13.32 -3.56 4.68
C VAL A 41 14.61 -4.38 4.61
N SER A 42 15.31 -4.34 3.48
CA SER A 42 16.62 -4.98 3.33
C SER A 42 17.57 -4.51 4.44
N GLY A 43 18.14 -5.47 5.19
CA GLY A 43 19.00 -5.20 6.34
C GLY A 43 18.34 -5.44 7.70
N THR A 44 17.01 -5.35 7.80
CA THR A 44 16.26 -5.75 9.02
C THR A 44 16.02 -7.26 9.08
N ASN A 45 15.94 -7.92 7.92
CA ASN A 45 15.74 -9.36 7.75
C ASN A 45 16.64 -9.93 6.63
N CYS A 46 17.00 -11.21 6.76
CA CYS A 46 17.68 -11.98 5.70
C CYS A 46 16.70 -12.41 4.61
N PRO A 47 16.98 -12.23 3.29
CA PRO A 47 16.11 -12.58 2.15
C PRO A 47 15.31 -13.91 2.28
N ILE A 48 13.98 -13.87 2.03
CA ILE A 48 13.12 -15.06 2.02
C ILE A 48 13.58 -15.90 0.84
N GLN A 49 13.94 -17.15 1.11
CA GLN A 49 14.39 -18.06 0.07
C GLN A 49 13.21 -18.47 -0.83
N PRO A 50 13.44 -18.72 -2.14
CA PRO A 50 12.40 -19.24 -3.02
C PRO A 50 11.72 -20.49 -2.43
N GLY A 51 10.39 -20.51 -2.42
CA GLY A 51 9.60 -21.62 -1.86
C GLY A 51 9.46 -21.61 -0.33
N LYS A 52 9.95 -20.57 0.35
CA LYS A 52 9.69 -20.32 1.77
C LYS A 52 8.71 -19.17 1.92
N ASN A 53 7.99 -19.19 3.04
CA ASN A 53 7.07 -18.13 3.43
C ASN A 53 7.52 -17.55 4.77
N TRP A 54 7.34 -16.23 4.92
CA TRP A 54 7.52 -15.54 6.20
C TRP A 54 6.17 -15.02 6.69
N THR A 55 5.95 -15.15 8.00
CA THR A 55 4.76 -14.57 8.65
C THR A 55 5.16 -13.32 9.41
N TYR A 56 4.69 -12.18 8.93
CA TYR A 56 4.84 -10.92 9.65
C TYR A 56 3.87 -10.86 10.81
N VAL A 57 4.35 -10.45 11.97
CA VAL A 57 3.55 -10.24 13.16
C VAL A 57 3.94 -8.88 13.73
N PHE A 58 3.06 -7.90 13.64
CA PHE A 58 3.32 -6.55 14.14
C PHE A 58 2.06 -5.94 14.74
N GLN A 59 2.26 -4.94 15.60
CA GLN A 59 1.18 -4.19 16.23
C GLN A 59 1.04 -2.81 15.59
N VAL A 60 -0.20 -2.42 15.30
CA VAL A 60 -0.56 -1.08 14.77
C VAL A 60 -1.10 -0.16 15.86
N LYS A 61 -0.55 -0.26 17.06
CA LYS A 61 -1.08 0.44 18.23
C LYS A 61 -0.97 1.95 18.05
N ASP A 62 -2.06 2.67 18.37
CA ASP A 62 -2.15 4.13 18.36
C ASP A 62 -1.96 4.80 16.98
N GLN A 63 -2.01 4.02 15.89
CA GLN A 63 -2.01 4.55 14.53
C GLN A 63 -3.39 4.39 13.89
N ILE A 64 -3.91 5.47 13.31
CA ILE A 64 -5.16 5.47 12.55
C ILE A 64 -4.89 6.28 11.30
N GLY A 65 -5.21 5.74 10.12
CA GLY A 65 -4.96 6.45 8.89
C GLY A 65 -4.73 5.54 7.69
N THR A 66 -4.19 6.18 6.65
CA THR A 66 -3.81 5.55 5.40
C THR A 66 -2.33 5.29 5.40
N PHE A 67 -1.96 4.06 5.12
CA PHE A 67 -0.60 3.61 4.91
C PHE A 67 -0.56 2.82 3.61
N TYR A 68 0.61 2.33 3.24
CA TYR A 68 0.76 1.44 2.11
C TYR A 68 1.91 0.49 2.36
N TYR A 69 1.93 -0.61 1.61
CA TYR A 69 2.96 -1.62 1.71
C TYR A 69 3.53 -1.92 0.32
N PHE A 70 4.81 -2.24 0.24
CA PHE A 70 5.52 -2.50 -1.01
C PHE A 70 6.70 -3.46 -0.76
N PRO A 71 7.15 -4.24 -1.76
CA PRO A 71 8.30 -5.10 -1.63
C PRO A 71 9.55 -4.23 -1.63
N SER A 72 10.37 -4.39 -0.59
CA SER A 72 11.53 -3.52 -0.33
C SER A 72 12.77 -3.91 -1.13
N LYS A 73 12.72 -5.04 -1.85
CA LYS A 73 13.87 -5.59 -2.55
C LYS A 73 14.01 -4.97 -3.95
N ASN A 74 15.18 -4.38 -4.20
CA ASN A 74 15.53 -3.75 -5.48
C ASN A 74 14.44 -2.77 -5.95
N PHE A 75 14.03 -2.86 -7.22
CA PHE A 75 13.00 -2.03 -7.83
C PHE A 75 11.66 -2.77 -8.01
N GLN A 76 11.36 -3.77 -7.17
CA GLN A 76 10.10 -4.52 -7.26
C GLN A 76 8.87 -3.63 -7.00
N ARG A 77 8.99 -2.57 -6.20
CA ARG A 77 7.95 -1.53 -6.08
C ARG A 77 7.60 -0.92 -7.44
N ALA A 78 8.61 -0.60 -8.25
CA ALA A 78 8.44 0.00 -9.57
C ALA A 78 7.84 -0.97 -10.62
N SER A 79 7.75 -2.27 -10.31
CA SER A 79 6.99 -3.23 -11.13
C SER A 79 5.51 -3.33 -10.77
N GLY A 80 5.00 -2.44 -9.90
CA GLY A 80 3.60 -2.45 -9.46
C GLY A 80 3.35 -3.30 -8.21
N GLY A 81 4.41 -3.72 -7.52
CA GLY A 81 4.29 -4.32 -6.19
C GLY A 81 4.03 -3.25 -5.16
N PHE A 82 2.79 -2.83 -4.95
CA PHE A 82 2.40 -2.03 -3.80
C PHE A 82 0.89 -2.12 -3.62
N GLY A 83 0.42 -1.77 -2.44
CA GLY A 83 -1.00 -1.76 -2.13
C GLY A 83 -1.32 -0.90 -0.92
N PRO A 84 -2.59 -0.52 -0.74
CA PRO A 84 -3.00 0.32 0.35
C PRO A 84 -3.07 -0.52 1.62
N LEU A 85 -2.70 0.10 2.73
CA LEU A 85 -2.84 -0.45 4.07
C LEU A 85 -3.69 0.51 4.88
N ARG A 86 -4.92 0.09 5.18
CA ARG A 86 -5.86 0.93 5.91
C ARG A 86 -5.90 0.51 7.37
N ILE A 87 -5.67 1.47 8.28
CA ILE A 87 -5.78 1.24 9.72
C ILE A 87 -6.94 2.07 10.25
N ASN A 88 -8.04 1.38 10.56
CA ASN A 88 -9.26 2.01 11.05
C ASN A 88 -9.21 2.27 12.56
N ASN A 89 -10.03 3.22 13.01
CA ASN A 89 -10.27 3.41 14.44
C ASN A 89 -10.86 2.14 15.05
N ARG A 90 -10.54 1.90 16.33
CA ARG A 90 -11.21 0.85 17.10
C ARG A 90 -12.68 1.24 17.31
N ILE A 91 -13.54 0.24 17.44
CA ILE A 91 -14.99 0.43 17.69
C ILE A 91 -15.26 1.34 18.91
N VAL A 92 -14.38 1.30 19.92
CA VAL A 92 -14.48 2.09 21.16
C VAL A 92 -14.11 3.56 20.95
N ILE A 93 -13.32 3.89 19.92
CA ILE A 93 -12.82 5.25 19.68
C ILE A 93 -13.68 5.90 18.59
N LYS A 94 -14.46 6.93 18.97
CA LYS A 94 -15.24 7.71 18.00
C LYS A 94 -14.33 8.65 17.21
N VAL A 95 -14.56 8.74 15.91
CA VAL A 95 -13.89 9.70 15.03
C VAL A 95 -14.58 11.07 15.12
N PRO A 96 -13.86 12.19 14.94
CA PRO A 96 -14.41 13.55 15.08
C PRO A 96 -15.23 13.99 13.84
N PHE A 97 -15.68 13.05 13.02
CA PHE A 97 -16.46 13.30 11.81
C PHE A 97 -17.62 12.30 11.69
N PRO A 98 -18.70 12.66 10.96
CA PRO A 98 -19.81 11.74 10.71
C PRO A 98 -19.37 10.45 10.02
N LYS A 99 -20.13 9.37 10.23
CA LYS A 99 -19.88 8.11 9.54
C LYS A 99 -19.85 8.33 8.02
N LEU A 100 -18.77 7.87 7.41
CA LEU A 100 -18.60 7.93 5.95
C LEU A 100 -19.54 6.89 5.31
N GLU A 101 -20.17 7.29 4.21
CA GLU A 101 -21.06 6.40 3.44
C GLU A 101 -20.26 5.53 2.46
N ALA A 102 -19.09 5.99 2.03
CA ALA A 102 -18.13 5.21 1.25
C ALA A 102 -16.69 5.73 1.48
N GLU A 103 -15.73 4.83 1.41
CA GLU A 103 -14.29 5.12 1.45
C GLU A 103 -13.62 4.46 0.24
N PHE A 104 -12.70 5.18 -0.40
CA PHE A 104 -11.95 4.71 -1.57
C PHE A 104 -10.45 4.89 -1.31
N ASP A 105 -9.68 3.86 -1.63
CA ASP A 105 -8.22 3.91 -1.59
C ASP A 105 -7.71 4.25 -2.98
N ASP A 106 -6.89 5.31 -3.07
CA ASP A 106 -6.36 5.83 -4.32
C ASP A 106 -4.84 5.68 -4.33
N LEU A 107 -4.39 4.68 -5.08
CA LEU A 107 -2.98 4.43 -5.30
C LEU A 107 -2.50 5.18 -6.52
N ILE A 108 -1.50 6.04 -6.35
CA ILE A 108 -0.84 6.71 -7.44
C ILE A 108 0.52 6.07 -7.64
N GLY A 109 0.90 5.78 -8.89
CA GLY A 109 2.23 5.28 -9.17
C GLY A 109 2.64 5.43 -10.62
N ASP A 110 3.94 5.42 -10.84
CA ASP A 110 4.53 5.55 -12.16
C ASP A 110 4.69 4.19 -12.85
N TRP A 111 4.36 4.16 -14.15
CA TRP A 111 4.61 3.02 -15.02
C TRP A 111 5.79 3.26 -15.95
N TYR A 112 6.66 2.25 -16.04
CA TYR A 112 7.84 2.25 -16.90
C TYR A 112 7.71 1.16 -17.96
N GLN A 113 8.10 1.46 -19.20
CA GLN A 113 8.10 0.46 -20.28
C GLN A 113 9.21 -0.60 -20.12
N GLN A 114 10.33 -0.21 -19.51
CA GLN A 114 11.46 -1.10 -19.29
C GLN A 114 11.27 -1.92 -18.02
N SER A 115 11.70 -3.18 -18.05
CA SER A 115 11.64 -4.04 -16.87
C SER A 115 12.53 -3.49 -15.76
N TYR A 116 12.00 -3.55 -14.53
CA TYR A 116 12.71 -3.18 -13.31
C TYR A 116 14.04 -3.94 -13.11
N LYS A 117 14.20 -5.12 -13.73
CA LYS A 117 15.43 -5.93 -13.66
C LYS A 117 16.63 -5.32 -14.39
N TYR A 118 16.37 -4.52 -15.43
CA TYR A 118 17.41 -3.89 -16.25
C TYR A 118 17.68 -2.43 -15.86
N LYS A 119 17.06 -1.95 -14.77
CA LYS A 119 17.35 -0.64 -14.19
C LYS A 119 18.72 -0.70 -13.49
N ASP A 120 19.79 -0.61 -14.27
CA ASP A 120 21.14 -0.44 -13.74
C ASP A 120 21.26 0.98 -13.16
N VAL A 121 21.13 1.08 -11.84
CA VAL A 121 21.20 2.35 -11.09
C VAL A 121 22.50 3.10 -11.37
N ARG A 122 23.55 2.38 -11.79
CA ARG A 122 24.87 2.95 -12.13
C ARG A 122 24.88 3.67 -13.49
N LYS A 123 23.90 3.44 -14.36
CA LYS A 123 23.71 4.17 -15.64
C LYS A 123 22.53 5.13 -15.61
N ALA A 124 21.76 5.14 -14.52
CA ALA A 124 20.53 5.94 -14.36
C ALA A 124 20.81 7.40 -13.99
N THR A 125 21.91 7.97 -14.48
CA THR A 125 22.16 9.40 -14.41
C THR A 125 21.21 10.10 -15.39
N TYR A 126 20.08 10.58 -14.87
CA TYR A 126 19.22 11.66 -15.38
C TYR A 126 18.05 11.41 -16.37
N HIS A 127 17.82 10.22 -16.94
CA HIS A 127 16.82 10.09 -18.04
C HIS A 127 15.81 8.93 -18.00
N ILE A 128 15.48 8.38 -16.83
CA ILE A 128 14.37 7.40 -16.76
C ILE A 128 13.07 8.14 -16.45
N GLN A 129 12.40 8.63 -17.49
CA GLN A 129 11.06 9.19 -17.36
C GLN A 129 10.00 8.08 -17.32
N PRO A 130 9.00 8.17 -16.42
CA PRO A 130 7.87 7.27 -16.46
C PRO A 130 7.09 7.50 -17.75
N ARG A 131 6.57 6.41 -18.32
CA ARG A 131 5.78 6.46 -19.56
C ARG A 131 4.36 6.95 -19.29
N LEU A 132 3.83 6.64 -18.10
CA LEU A 132 2.45 6.91 -17.72
C LEU A 132 2.34 6.94 -16.20
N MET A 133 1.54 7.88 -15.68
CA MET A 133 1.07 7.83 -14.30
C MET A 133 -0.19 6.97 -14.22
N LEU A 134 -0.25 6.08 -13.23
CA LEU A 134 -1.35 5.18 -12.98
C LEU A 134 -2.12 5.60 -11.73
N MET A 135 -3.45 5.42 -11.78
CA MET A 135 -4.34 5.48 -10.64
C MET A 135 -4.95 4.09 -10.44
N ASN A 136 -4.77 3.48 -9.27
CA ASN A 136 -5.20 2.10 -8.96
C ASN A 136 -4.73 1.08 -10.02
N GLY A 137 -3.52 1.28 -10.57
CA GLY A 137 -2.94 0.43 -11.61
C GLY A 137 -3.51 0.64 -13.02
N LYS A 138 -4.40 1.62 -13.21
CA LYS A 138 -5.04 1.94 -14.49
C LYS A 138 -4.52 3.26 -15.06
N GLY A 139 -4.45 3.32 -16.38
CA GLY A 139 -4.01 4.51 -17.11
C GLY A 139 -5.12 5.55 -17.24
N SER A 140 -4.74 6.81 -17.46
CA SER A 140 -5.67 7.90 -17.75
C SER A 140 -6.54 7.62 -18.99
N PHE A 141 -7.79 8.09 -18.97
CA PHE A 141 -8.69 8.05 -20.13
C PHE A 141 -8.14 8.82 -21.34
N LEU A 142 -7.28 9.81 -21.09
CA LEU A 142 -6.62 10.59 -22.13
C LEU A 142 -5.51 9.82 -22.83
N TYR A 143 -5.07 8.68 -22.28
CA TYR A 143 -3.97 7.91 -22.86
C TYR A 143 -4.48 6.92 -23.92
N PRO A 144 -4.09 7.06 -25.20
CA PRO A 144 -4.69 6.29 -26.31
C PRO A 144 -4.56 4.76 -26.19
N LEU A 145 -3.56 4.27 -25.44
CA LEU A 145 -3.31 2.83 -25.28
C LEU A 145 -3.86 2.28 -23.95
N ALA A 146 -4.40 3.11 -23.08
CA ALA A 146 -5.06 2.64 -21.87
C ALA A 146 -6.44 2.08 -22.27
N LYS A 147 -6.62 0.76 -22.14
CA LYS A 147 -7.88 0.08 -22.45
C LYS A 147 -8.87 0.09 -21.27
N VAL A 148 -8.37 0.40 -20.08
CA VAL A 148 -9.13 0.37 -18.82
C VAL A 148 -8.73 1.59 -18.00
N HIS A 149 -9.73 2.26 -17.43
CA HIS A 149 -9.57 3.48 -16.65
C HIS A 149 -10.27 3.34 -15.30
N GLU A 150 -9.79 4.10 -14.32
CA GLU A 150 -10.48 4.28 -13.04
C GLU A 150 -11.45 5.46 -13.18
N ASN A 151 -12.69 5.31 -12.71
CA ASN A 151 -13.69 6.35 -12.68
C ASN A 151 -14.44 6.36 -11.34
N PHE A 152 -14.77 7.55 -10.84
CA PHE A 152 -15.59 7.73 -9.65
C PHE A 152 -16.94 8.29 -10.06
N THR A 153 -18.00 7.50 -9.90
CA THR A 153 -19.38 7.98 -10.07
C THR A 153 -19.95 8.39 -8.72
N VAL A 154 -20.10 9.69 -8.50
CA VAL A 154 -20.73 10.23 -7.28
C VAL A 154 -22.20 10.48 -7.57
N SER A 155 -23.10 9.79 -6.85
CA SER A 155 -24.53 10.11 -6.89
C SER A 155 -24.83 11.25 -5.91
N GLN A 156 -25.44 12.34 -6.40
CA GLN A 156 -25.70 13.56 -5.62
C GLN A 156 -26.78 13.42 -4.52
N SER A 157 -27.42 12.25 -4.39
CA SER A 157 -28.62 12.08 -3.57
C SER A 157 -28.39 11.96 -2.07
N LYS A 158 -27.12 11.95 -1.61
CA LYS A 158 -26.77 11.91 -0.20
C LYS A 158 -25.65 12.90 0.10
N LYS A 159 -25.63 13.45 1.31
CA LYS A 159 -24.54 14.28 1.83
C LYS A 159 -23.35 13.35 2.10
N LEU A 160 -22.65 12.97 1.03
CA LEU A 160 -21.59 11.96 1.05
C LEU A 160 -20.28 12.66 1.39
N VAL A 161 -19.74 12.35 2.57
CA VAL A 161 -18.36 12.68 2.89
C VAL A 161 -17.52 11.52 2.37
N TYR A 162 -16.70 11.80 1.36
CA TYR A 162 -15.73 10.86 0.81
C TYR A 162 -14.35 11.21 1.34
N VAL A 163 -13.53 10.20 1.60
CA VAL A 163 -12.10 10.38 1.87
C VAL A 163 -11.35 9.63 0.78
N SER A 164 -10.72 10.39 -0.13
CA SER A 164 -9.72 9.85 -1.05
C SER A 164 -8.41 9.70 -0.28
N ARG A 165 -7.97 8.47 -0.09
CA ARG A 165 -6.76 8.16 0.65
C ARG A 165 -5.63 7.96 -0.34
N LEU A 166 -4.87 9.03 -0.57
CA LEU A 166 -3.71 9.01 -1.47
C LEU A 166 -2.53 8.28 -0.82
N SER A 167 -1.98 7.30 -1.52
CA SER A 167 -0.67 6.74 -1.20
C SER A 167 0.17 6.63 -2.47
N GLU A 168 1.38 7.19 -2.41
CA GLU A 168 2.40 7.17 -3.46
C GLU A 168 3.46 6.11 -3.20
#